data_AF-A0A2G6UPG4-F1
#
_entry.id   AF-A0A2G6UPG4-F1
#
_cell.length_a   1.000
_cell.length_b   1.000
_cell.length_c   1.000
_cell.angle_alpha   90.00
_cell.angle_beta   90.00
_cell.angle_gamma   90.00
#
_symmetry.space_group_name_H-M   'P 1'
#
loop_
_entity.id
_entity.type
_entity.pdbx_description
1 polymer ?
#
loop_
_entity_poly.entity_id
_entity_poly.type
_entity_poly.pdbx_seq_one_letter_code
_entity_poly.pdbx_strand_id
1 'polypeptide(L)'
;MKKIFGTETTDYLDGFQYENGTLKFLPTAEGYFNFETGKYVYNYTDHLGNTRLSYYKNDSGAEIIEESNYYPFGLKHEGYNVMLGNPAYKYKYNGKELEETECMITVQDFICRILADGV
;
A
#
# COMPACT_ATOMS: atom_id res chain seq x y z
N MET A 1 -0.27 -0.35 -18.09
CA MET A 1 0.79 -1.22 -17.57
C MET A 1 0.13 -2.48 -17.02
N LYS A 2 0.71 -3.67 -17.19
CA LYS A 2 0.15 -4.93 -16.71
C LYS A 2 1.16 -5.64 -15.82
N LYS A 3 0.72 -6.11 -14.67
CA LYS A 3 1.49 -6.88 -13.69
C LYS A 3 0.83 -8.25 -13.51
N ILE A 4 1.64 -9.30 -13.42
CA ILE A 4 1.17 -10.68 -13.19
C ILE A 4 1.96 -11.22 -12.00
N PHE A 5 1.26 -11.70 -10.99
CA PHE A 5 1.85 -12.31 -9.81
C PHE A 5 1.11 -13.61 -9.48
N GLY A 6 1.80 -14.74 -9.60
CA GLY A 6 1.16 -16.06 -9.54
C GLY A 6 0.06 -16.18 -10.61
N THR A 7 -1.19 -16.34 -10.17
CA THR A 7 -2.38 -16.40 -11.03
C THR A 7 -3.13 -15.08 -11.12
N GLU A 8 -2.78 -14.08 -10.31
CA GLU A 8 -3.44 -12.78 -10.29
C GLU A 8 -2.85 -11.86 -11.35
N THR A 9 -3.73 -11.13 -12.02
CA THR A 9 -3.37 -10.12 -13.01
C THR A 9 -3.85 -8.75 -12.54
N THR A 10 -2.94 -7.78 -12.45
CA THR A 10 -3.25 -6.39 -12.14
C THR A 10 -2.99 -5.51 -13.36
N ASP A 11 -4.03 -4.85 -13.86
CA ASP A 11 -3.94 -3.92 -14.98
C ASP A 11 -4.08 -2.48 -14.48
N TYR A 12 -3.11 -1.64 -14.84
CA TYR A 12 -3.12 -0.20 -14.58
C TYR A 12 -3.44 0.53 -15.87
N LEU A 13 -4.62 1.16 -15.90
CA LEU A 13 -5.09 1.95 -17.02
C LEU A 13 -5.40 3.35 -16.49
N ASP A 14 -4.67 4.37 -16.93
CA ASP A 14 -4.87 5.77 -16.51
C ASP A 14 -4.94 5.97 -14.98
N GLY A 15 -4.11 5.22 -14.25
CA GLY A 15 -4.08 5.22 -12.77
C GLY A 15 -5.14 4.32 -12.11
N PHE A 16 -6.22 3.96 -12.81
CA PHE A 16 -7.19 2.99 -12.33
C PHE A 16 -6.57 1.60 -12.22
N GLN A 17 -6.90 0.89 -11.15
CA GLN A 17 -6.34 -0.42 -10.86
C GLN A 17 -7.43 -1.48 -11.02
N TYR A 18 -7.18 -2.41 -11.92
CA TYR A 18 -8.03 -3.56 -12.17
C TYR A 18 -7.32 -4.81 -11.71
N GLU A 19 -8.05 -5.72 -11.07
CA GLU A 19 -7.56 -7.04 -10.71
C GLU A 19 -8.45 -8.07 -11.38
N ASN A 20 -7.84 -8.95 -12.18
CA ASN A 20 -8.52 -9.97 -12.98
C ASN A 20 -9.69 -9.39 -13.81
N GLY A 21 -9.49 -8.18 -14.37
CA GLY A 21 -10.48 -7.47 -15.18
C GLY A 21 -11.56 -6.70 -14.39
N THR A 22 -11.55 -6.75 -13.06
CA THR A 22 -12.50 -6.02 -12.20
C THR A 22 -11.86 -4.76 -11.63
N LEU A 23 -12.52 -3.60 -11.75
CA LEU A 23 -12.04 -2.34 -11.18
C LEU A 23 -12.05 -2.43 -9.64
N LYS A 24 -10.88 -2.23 -9.02
CA LYS A 24 -10.71 -2.27 -7.56
C LYS A 24 -10.53 -0.89 -6.96
N PHE A 25 -9.64 -0.10 -7.55
CA PHE A 25 -9.25 1.21 -7.00
C PHE A 25 -9.25 2.30 -8.05
N LEU A 26 -9.78 3.46 -7.65
CA LEU A 26 -9.70 4.71 -8.39
C LEU A 26 -8.87 5.70 -7.56
N PRO A 27 -7.66 6.06 -8.00
CA PRO A 27 -6.82 7.01 -7.28
C PRO A 27 -7.36 8.43 -7.38
N THR A 28 -7.11 9.21 -6.35
CA THR A 28 -7.50 10.62 -6.22
C THR A 28 -6.35 11.41 -5.60
N ALA A 29 -6.47 12.74 -5.57
CA ALA A 29 -5.42 13.59 -5.00
C ALA A 29 -5.14 13.32 -3.51
N GLU A 30 -6.15 12.90 -2.75
CA GLU A 30 -6.09 12.74 -1.29
C GLU A 30 -6.08 11.27 -0.84
N GLY A 31 -6.17 10.32 -1.78
CA GLY A 31 -6.33 8.91 -1.46
C GLY A 31 -6.92 8.13 -2.61
N TYR A 32 -7.93 7.29 -2.36
CA TYR A 32 -8.55 6.47 -3.40
C TYR A 32 -9.98 6.03 -3.04
N PHE A 33 -10.76 5.73 -4.06
CA PHE A 33 -12.04 5.04 -3.88
C PHE A 33 -11.85 3.53 -4.02
N ASN A 34 -12.36 2.77 -3.04
CA ASN A 34 -12.36 1.32 -3.03
C ASN A 34 -13.73 0.80 -3.52
N PHE A 35 -13.76 0.16 -4.69
CA PHE A 35 -14.98 -0.37 -5.29
C PHE A 35 -15.52 -1.62 -4.62
N GLU A 36 -14.69 -2.37 -3.89
CA GLU A 36 -15.15 -3.55 -3.15
C GLU A 36 -15.95 -3.16 -1.91
N THR A 37 -15.48 -2.14 -1.20
CA THR A 37 -16.13 -1.68 0.04
C THR A 37 -17.09 -0.51 -0.17
N GLY A 38 -17.05 0.13 -1.35
CA GLY A 38 -17.82 1.33 -1.65
C GLY A 38 -17.40 2.56 -0.84
N LYS A 39 -16.18 2.55 -0.29
CA LYS A 39 -15.67 3.59 0.62
C LYS A 39 -14.58 4.42 -0.04
N TYR A 40 -14.62 5.72 0.25
CA TYR A 40 -13.49 6.61 -0.05
C TYR A 40 -12.49 6.56 1.10
N VAL A 41 -11.24 6.24 0.77
CA VAL A 41 -10.13 6.17 1.70
C VAL A 41 -9.23 7.37 1.51
N TYR A 42 -8.98 8.10 2.59
CA TYR A 42 -8.07 9.24 2.65
C TYR A 42 -6.71 8.79 3.18
N ASN A 43 -5.65 9.30 2.58
CA ASN A 43 -4.26 9.06 2.97
C ASN A 43 -3.65 10.38 3.47
N TYR A 44 -3.17 10.37 4.71
CA TYR A 44 -2.31 11.41 5.21
C TYR A 44 -0.86 11.05 4.89
N THR A 45 -0.24 11.82 4.00
CA THR A 45 1.14 11.60 3.57
C THR A 45 2.10 12.56 4.25
N ASP A 46 3.31 12.11 4.55
CA ASP A 46 4.39 13.00 4.97
C ASP A 46 5.01 13.78 3.79
N HIS A 47 5.98 14.66 4.09
CA HIS A 47 6.67 15.50 3.12
C HIS A 47 7.49 14.72 2.07
N LEU A 48 7.73 13.42 2.29
CA LEU A 48 8.42 12.53 1.34
C LEU A 48 7.42 11.70 0.52
N GLY A 49 6.12 11.84 0.78
CA GLY A 49 5.07 11.09 0.08
C GLY A 49 4.81 9.70 0.69
N ASN A 50 5.23 9.43 1.93
CA ASN A 50 4.88 8.19 2.60
C ASN A 50 3.49 8.28 3.22
N THR A 51 2.63 7.29 2.99
CA THR A 51 1.32 7.20 3.65
C THR A 51 1.49 6.84 5.13
N ARG A 52 1.24 7.79 6.02
CA ARG A 52 1.37 7.61 7.49
C ARG A 52 0.09 7.13 8.16
N LEU A 53 -1.05 7.55 7.62
CA LEU A 53 -2.36 7.21 8.13
C LEU A 53 -3.32 7.05 6.96
N SER A 54 -4.05 5.95 6.94
CA SER A 54 -5.19 5.74 6.04
C SER A 54 -6.46 5.65 6.87
N TYR A 55 -7.51 6.35 6.45
CA TYR A 55 -8.79 6.36 7.17
C TYR A 55 -9.94 6.60 6.19
N TYR A 56 -11.16 6.28 6.61
CA TYR A 56 -12.37 6.60 5.86
C TYR A 56 -13.41 7.27 6.77
N LYS A 57 -14.39 7.92 6.17
CA LYS A 57 -15.52 8.48 6.90
C LYS A 57 -16.59 7.39 7.12
N ASN A 58 -16.91 7.11 8.37
CA ASN A 58 -18.09 6.35 8.78
C ASN A 58 -19.20 7.32 9.29
N ASP A 59 -20.35 6.77 9.69
CA ASP A 59 -21.49 7.59 10.17
C ASP A 59 -21.18 8.39 11.44
N SER A 60 -20.24 7.90 12.25
CA SER A 60 -19.85 8.49 13.55
C SER A 60 -18.63 9.41 13.46
N GLY A 61 -17.92 9.46 12.32
CA GLY A 61 -16.69 10.23 12.16
C GLY A 61 -15.64 9.55 11.27
N ALA A 62 -14.37 9.81 11.56
CA ALA A 62 -13.25 9.19 10.86
C ALA A 62 -12.86 7.86 11.53
N GLU A 63 -12.72 6.81 10.73
CA GLU A 63 -12.27 5.49 11.17
C GLU A 63 -10.93 5.15 10.53
N ILE A 64 -9.96 4.82 11.37
CA ILE A 64 -8.61 4.50 10.96
C ILE A 64 -8.60 3.09 10.35
N ILE A 65 -8.03 2.97 9.16
CA ILE A 65 -7.79 1.70 8.47
C ILE A 65 -6.41 1.18 8.84
N GLU A 66 -5.42 2.07 8.80
CA GLU A 66 -4.02 1.71 9.03
C GLU A 66 -3.20 2.92 9.47
N GLU A 67 -2.32 2.69 10.45
CA GLU A 67 -1.20 3.59 10.75
C GLU A 67 0.09 2.94 10.27
N SER A 68 0.93 3.71 9.59
CA SER A 68 2.20 3.24 9.04
C SER A 68 3.34 4.18 9.37
N ASN A 69 4.35 3.65 10.07
CA ASN A 69 5.58 4.35 10.38
C ASN A 69 6.72 3.67 9.63
N TYR A 70 7.59 4.43 8.96
CA TYR A 70 8.67 3.85 8.15
C TYR A 70 10.05 4.28 8.68
N TYR A 71 10.98 3.33 8.67
CA TYR A 71 12.42 3.59 8.76
C TYR A 71 12.88 4.35 7.50
N PRO A 72 14.04 5.05 7.53
CA PRO A 72 14.55 5.82 6.38
C PRO A 72 14.69 5.05 5.06
N PHE A 73 14.72 3.71 5.10
CA PHE A 73 14.84 2.85 3.93
C PHE A 73 13.54 2.11 3.56
N GLY A 74 12.42 2.50 4.15
CA GLY A 74 11.08 2.04 3.76
C GLY A 74 10.57 0.81 4.49
N LEU A 75 11.34 0.23 5.42
CA LEU A 75 10.82 -0.81 6.30
C LEU A 75 9.75 -0.22 7.23
N LYS A 76 8.56 -0.81 7.24
CA LYS A 76 7.50 -0.42 8.17
C LYS A 76 7.88 -0.84 9.59
N HIS A 77 7.72 0.06 10.55
CA HIS A 77 7.88 -0.22 11.96
C HIS A 77 6.74 -1.13 12.41
N GLU A 78 7.07 -2.12 13.24
CA GLU A 78 6.10 -3.01 13.87
C GLU A 78 6.02 -2.76 15.39
N GLY A 79 4.97 -3.29 16.03
CA GLY A 79 4.84 -3.27 17.50
C GLY A 79 3.91 -2.21 18.09
N TYR A 80 3.31 -1.34 17.27
CA TYR A 80 2.34 -0.32 17.72
C TYR A 80 1.17 -0.23 16.75
N ASN A 81 -0.05 -0.03 17.26
CA ASN A 81 -1.30 0.14 16.49
C ASN A 81 -1.42 -0.85 15.32
N VAL A 82 -1.36 -2.16 15.62
CA VAL A 82 -1.42 -3.25 14.62
C VAL A 82 -2.81 -3.30 13.99
N MET A 83 -2.98 -2.52 12.94
CA MET A 83 -4.14 -2.55 12.06
C MET A 83 -3.72 -3.22 10.77
N LEU A 84 -4.51 -4.20 10.32
CA LEU A 84 -4.22 -5.00 9.12
C LEU A 84 -4.29 -4.17 7.84
N GLY A 85 -4.92 -3.00 7.89
CA GLY A 85 -5.09 -2.13 6.74
C GLY A 85 -5.96 -2.77 5.66
N ASN A 86 -5.81 -2.25 4.44
CA ASN A 86 -6.38 -2.87 3.25
C ASN A 86 -5.27 -3.67 2.53
N PRO A 87 -5.24 -5.01 2.63
CA PRO A 87 -4.18 -5.82 2.04
C PRO A 87 -4.15 -5.74 0.50
N ALA A 88 -5.28 -5.43 -0.13
CA ALA A 88 -5.36 -5.26 -1.57
C ALA A 88 -4.76 -3.91 -2.04
N TYR A 89 -4.64 -2.91 -1.16
CA TYR A 89 -4.08 -1.61 -1.52
C TYR A 89 -2.63 -1.44 -1.06
N LYS A 90 -1.71 -1.63 -2.01
CA LYS A 90 -0.26 -1.77 -1.75
C LYS A 90 0.54 -0.46 -1.85
N TYR A 91 -0.08 0.68 -2.14
CA TYR A 91 0.64 1.97 -2.26
C TYR A 91 0.95 2.55 -0.88
N LYS A 92 2.23 2.62 -0.53
CA LYS A 92 2.69 2.88 0.85
C LYS A 92 3.89 3.84 0.89
N TYR A 93 5.10 3.32 0.77
CA TYR A 93 6.35 4.06 0.90
C TYR A 93 6.70 4.82 -0.38
N ASN A 94 7.03 6.11 -0.27
CA ASN A 94 7.30 7.03 -1.38
C ASN A 94 6.22 7.03 -2.47
N GLY A 95 4.96 6.79 -2.11
CA GLY A 95 3.85 6.67 -3.06
C GLY A 95 4.00 5.52 -4.05
N LYS A 96 4.87 4.54 -3.77
CA LYS A 96 5.08 3.36 -4.61
C LYS A 96 4.30 2.18 -4.06
N GLU A 97 3.92 1.31 -4.99
CA GLU A 97 3.34 0.00 -4.67
C GLU A 97 4.40 -0.89 -4.02
N LEU A 98 4.05 -1.47 -2.87
CA LEU A 98 4.86 -2.46 -2.20
C LEU A 98 4.74 -3.79 -2.92
N GLU A 99 5.88 -4.32 -3.38
CA GLU A 99 5.95 -5.68 -3.91
C GLU A 99 6.38 -6.63 -2.79
N GLU A 100 5.42 -7.39 -2.26
CA GLU A 100 5.71 -8.50 -1.36
C GLU A 100 6.30 -9.66 -2.18
N THR A 101 7.60 -9.58 -2.47
CA THR A 101 8.37 -10.74 -2.90
C THR A 101 8.71 -11.60 -1.68
N GLU A 102 8.95 -12.90 -1.87
CA GLU A 102 9.36 -13.85 -0.81
C GLU A 102 10.59 -13.39 -0.01
N CYS A 103 11.32 -12.40 -0.52
CA CYS A 103 12.52 -11.80 0.06
C CYS A 103 12.24 -10.45 0.76
N MET A 104 11.01 -10.19 1.22
CA MET A 104 10.64 -8.93 1.91
C MET A 104 9.77 -9.15 3.15
N ILE A 105 9.68 -10.37 3.65
CA ILE A 105 8.71 -10.77 4.67
C ILE A 105 9.26 -10.50 6.10
N THR A 106 10.56 -10.36 6.28
CA THR A 106 11.18 -10.21 7.61
C THR A 106 12.31 -9.17 7.66
N VAL A 107 12.62 -8.67 8.87
CA VAL A 107 13.80 -7.80 9.12
C VAL A 107 15.11 -8.45 8.64
N GLN A 108 15.16 -9.79 8.62
CA GLN A 108 16.28 -10.56 8.11
C GLN A 108 16.48 -10.37 6.60
N ASP A 109 15.42 -10.04 5.86
CA ASP A 109 15.44 -9.90 4.40
C ASP A 109 16.03 -8.56 3.93
N PHE A 110 16.16 -7.57 4.84
CA PHE A 110 16.86 -6.33 4.52
C PHE A 110 18.35 -6.55 4.20
N ILE A 111 18.94 -7.65 4.71
CA ILE A 111 20.30 -8.08 4.35
C ILE A 111 20.36 -8.55 2.88
N CYS A 112 19.31 -9.20 2.37
CA CYS A 112 19.28 -9.68 0.98
C CYS A 112 19.29 -8.52 -0.03
N ARG A 113 18.72 -7.36 0.29
CA ARG A 113 18.81 -6.16 -0.55
C ARG A 113 20.21 -5.53 -0.57
N ILE A 114 20.93 -5.55 0.55
CA ILE A 114 22.32 -5.06 0.60
C ILE A 114 23.27 -6.01 -0.14
N LEU A 115 23.00 -7.31 -0.15
CA LEU A 115 23.84 -8.31 -0.84
C LEU A 115 23.55 -8.42 -2.35
N ALA A 116 22.31 -8.17 -2.79
CA ALA A 116 21.95 -8.26 -4.22
C ALA A 116 22.42 -7.07 -5.05
N ASP A 117 22.60 -5.90 -4.44
CA ASP A 117 23.11 -4.69 -5.11
C ASP A 117 24.66 -4.55 -5.02
N GLY A 118 25.39 -5.62 -4.70
CA GLY A 118 26.86 -5.59 -4.73
C GLY A 118 27.58 -6.85 -4.26
N VAL A 119 27.59 -7.90 -5.09
CA VAL A 119 28.77 -8.50 -5.77
C VAL A 119 28.29 -9.12 -7.08
#